data_AF-A0AAJ6TEB7-F1
#
_entry.id   AF-A0AAJ6TEB7-F1
#
_cell.length_a   1.000
_cell.length_b   1.000
_cell.length_c   1.000
_cell.angle_alpha   90.00
_cell.angle_beta   90.00
_cell.angle_gamma   90.00
#
_symmetry.space_group_name_H-M   'P 1'
#
loop_
_entity.id
_entity.type
_entity.pdbx_description
1 polymer ?
#
loop_
_entity_poly.entity_id
_entity_poly.type
_entity_poly.pdbx_seq_one_letter_code
_entity_poly.pdbx_strand_id
1 'polypeptide(L)'
;MKMKMNMSTSIESKNHRLCLRRGLPLLCLLSAGFFIGSVLLFADYNQKISGWTSVNVVLRDTRPKTCETEKRPKGTETLPKGIVSPMSDMEMRSLWGDDKKKTKKPKHVLAMAVGIKQKLSVKKIVQKFPSTDFVLMLFHYDGIIDEWRDMEWHHRAIHVSAINQTKWWFAKRFLHPDIVSEYDYIFLWDEDLGVDNFHAGRYLSIIKEEGLDISQPALDPESSEVHHHLTTRKRGSRIHRKVFRIIGQTRCDENSTRPPCTGFVEMMAPVFSKASWRCTWHMIQNDLVHGWGLDFQLGYCAQGDQTKSIGIVDSEYIVHYGLPTLGGSASEKAQSSSDQSAGRLSVKKMVIC
;
A
#
# COMPACT_ATOMS: atom_id res chain seq x y z
N MET A 1 36.27 -56.86 10.87
CA MET A 1 37.62 -57.22 11.38
C MET A 1 38.59 -56.12 10.96
N LYS A 2 39.08 -55.33 11.93
CA LYS A 2 40.19 -54.34 11.91
C LYS A 2 40.42 -53.51 10.63
N MET A 3 39.91 -52.28 10.62
CA MET A 3 40.51 -51.16 9.89
C MET A 3 41.50 -50.47 10.84
N LYS A 4 42.79 -50.47 10.48
CA LYS A 4 43.87 -49.80 11.22
C LYS A 4 43.90 -48.32 10.84
N MET A 5 43.98 -47.48 11.87
CA MET A 5 44.34 -46.07 11.78
C MET A 5 45.85 -45.90 12.01
N ASN A 6 46.34 -44.70 11.68
CA ASN A 6 47.67 -44.09 11.92
C ASN A 6 48.66 -44.29 10.77
N MET A 7 49.46 -43.31 10.35
CA MET A 7 49.73 -41.94 10.81
C MET A 7 50.54 -41.31 9.66
N SER A 8 50.25 -40.09 9.21
CA SER A 8 51.24 -39.31 8.43
C SER A 8 51.65 -38.09 9.23
N THR A 9 52.94 -38.07 9.52
CA THR A 9 53.70 -37.09 10.28
C THR A 9 53.71 -35.72 9.64
N SER A 10 53.63 -34.71 10.50
CA SER A 10 53.91 -33.30 10.25
C SER A 10 55.33 -33.07 9.72
N ILE A 11 55.46 -32.33 8.61
CA ILE A 11 56.62 -31.50 8.33
C ILE A 11 56.08 -30.15 7.87
N GLU A 12 56.16 -29.16 8.77
CA GLU A 12 55.87 -27.77 8.48
C GLU A 12 57.18 -27.00 8.25
N SER A 13 57.06 -25.98 7.40
CA SER A 13 57.81 -24.72 7.43
C SER A 13 59.17 -24.65 6.75
N LYS A 14 59.18 -23.95 5.61
CA LYS A 14 59.89 -22.66 5.42
C LYS A 14 59.50 -22.10 4.04
N ASN A 15 58.64 -21.07 3.99
CA ASN A 15 58.62 -20.02 2.94
C ASN A 15 57.36 -19.12 2.89
N HIS A 16 56.61 -18.94 3.99
CA HIS A 16 55.47 -17.98 3.98
C HIS A 16 55.56 -16.82 5.00
N ARG A 17 56.75 -16.58 5.59
CA ARG A 17 56.94 -15.54 6.64
C ARG A 17 57.65 -14.25 6.20
N LEU A 18 57.79 -13.97 4.90
CA LEU A 18 58.54 -12.79 4.44
C LEU A 18 57.75 -11.71 3.69
N CYS A 19 56.45 -11.88 3.43
CA CYS A 19 55.67 -10.85 2.72
C CYS A 19 54.63 -10.09 3.56
N LEU A 20 54.41 -10.45 4.83
CA LEU A 20 53.40 -9.79 5.68
C LEU A 20 53.95 -8.75 6.67
N ARG A 21 55.25 -8.40 6.63
CA ARG A 21 55.87 -7.49 7.60
C ARG A 21 56.32 -6.12 7.06
N ARG A 22 55.99 -5.76 5.82
CA ARG A 22 56.32 -4.42 5.25
C ARG A 22 55.13 -3.57 4.80
N GLY A 23 53.89 -4.07 4.87
CA GLY A 23 52.69 -3.35 4.42
C GLY A 23 51.82 -2.71 5.51
N LEU A 24 52.03 -3.02 6.79
CA LEU A 24 51.18 -2.50 7.88
C LEU A 24 51.53 -1.08 8.39
N PRO A 25 52.79 -0.58 8.37
CA PRO A 25 53.06 0.78 8.88
C PRO A 25 52.60 1.89 7.93
N LEU A 26 52.47 1.60 6.62
CA LEU A 26 52.16 2.62 5.61
C LEU A 26 50.66 2.95 5.55
N LEU A 27 49.77 2.01 5.89
CA LEU A 27 48.32 2.26 5.92
C LEU A 27 47.89 3.09 7.14
N CYS A 28 48.57 2.95 8.28
CA CYS A 28 48.23 3.72 9.49
C CYS A 28 48.67 5.19 9.44
N LEU A 29 49.69 5.53 8.63
CA LEU A 29 50.12 6.92 8.45
C LEU A 29 49.21 7.70 7.49
N LEU A 30 48.59 7.02 6.52
CA LEU A 30 47.64 7.64 5.59
C LEU A 30 46.28 7.96 6.25
N SER A 31 45.86 7.21 7.28
CA SER A 31 44.64 7.50 8.02
C SER A 31 44.80 8.67 9.00
N ALA A 32 45.96 8.84 9.64
CA ALA A 32 46.20 9.96 10.55
C ALA A 32 46.28 11.32 9.83
N GLY A 33 46.85 11.37 8.62
CA GLY A 33 46.91 12.60 7.81
C GLY A 33 45.53 13.09 7.36
N PHE A 34 44.59 12.18 7.11
CA PHE A 34 43.23 12.52 6.69
C PHE A 34 42.38 13.12 7.82
N PHE A 35 42.62 12.71 9.07
CA PHE A 35 41.93 13.26 10.25
C PHE A 35 42.49 14.61 10.71
N ILE A 36 43.78 14.91 10.50
CA ILE A 36 44.36 16.22 10.85
C ILE A 36 44.06 17.27 9.77
N GLY A 37 44.06 16.89 8.48
CA GLY A 37 43.75 17.80 7.37
C GLY A 37 42.30 18.27 7.33
N SER A 38 41.35 17.46 7.82
CA SER A 38 39.94 17.84 7.88
C SER A 38 39.65 18.84 9.02
N VAL A 39 40.32 18.74 10.18
CA VAL A 39 40.12 19.66 11.31
C VAL A 39 40.62 21.08 10.99
N LEU A 40 41.71 21.23 10.22
CA LEU A 40 42.23 22.55 9.83
C LEU A 40 41.36 23.26 8.77
N LEU A 41 40.70 22.51 7.87
CA LEU A 41 39.78 23.07 6.88
C LEU A 41 38.46 23.55 7.52
N PHE A 42 38.00 22.93 8.61
CA PHE A 42 36.83 23.39 9.36
C PHE A 42 37.11 24.60 10.27
N ALA A 43 38.35 24.77 10.75
CA ALA A 43 38.73 25.94 11.56
C ALA A 43 38.83 27.22 10.71
N ASP A 44 39.36 27.12 9.48
CA ASP A 44 39.58 28.29 8.60
C ASP A 44 38.28 28.78 7.92
N TYR A 45 37.28 27.90 7.76
CA TYR A 45 35.94 28.30 7.30
C TYR A 45 35.19 29.15 8.34
N ASN A 46 35.32 28.80 9.63
CA ASN A 46 34.64 29.51 10.71
C ASN A 46 35.27 30.88 11.03
N GLN A 47 36.54 31.09 10.69
CA GLN A 47 37.21 32.39 10.89
C GLN A 47 36.83 33.42 9.81
N LYS A 48 36.50 32.97 8.59
CA LYS A 48 36.13 33.84 7.45
C LYS A 48 34.70 34.38 7.46
N ILE A 49 33.83 33.87 8.35
CA ILE A 49 32.43 34.34 8.50
C ILE A 49 32.29 35.41 9.60
N SER A 50 33.34 35.64 10.40
CA SER A 50 33.31 36.62 11.52
C SER A 50 33.58 38.08 11.12
N GLY A 51 33.76 38.38 9.82
CA GLY A 51 34.35 39.63 9.34
C GLY A 51 33.48 40.50 8.43
N TRP A 52 32.15 40.54 8.58
CA TRP A 52 31.35 41.59 7.94
C TRP A 52 30.59 42.42 8.97
N THR A 53 31.20 43.55 9.28
CA THR A 53 30.70 44.61 10.15
C THR A 53 29.43 45.26 9.60
N SER A 54 28.52 45.46 10.54
CA SER A 54 27.37 46.35 10.62
C SER A 54 27.42 47.61 9.73
N VAL A 55 26.40 47.77 8.88
CA VAL A 55 25.93 49.10 8.46
C VAL A 55 24.50 49.26 8.96
N ASN A 56 24.35 50.04 10.03
CA ASN A 56 23.06 50.44 10.57
C ASN A 56 22.43 51.49 9.65
N VAL A 57 21.46 51.09 8.82
CA VAL A 57 20.48 52.02 8.26
C VAL A 57 19.22 51.91 9.11
N VAL A 58 19.03 52.89 9.98
CA VAL A 58 17.80 53.05 10.76
C VAL A 58 16.72 53.58 9.82
N LEU A 59 15.82 52.70 9.37
CA LEU A 59 14.56 53.06 8.71
C LEU A 59 13.41 52.45 9.51
N ARG A 60 12.58 53.35 10.05
CA ARG A 60 11.37 53.18 10.86
C ARG A 60 10.71 51.79 10.80
N ASP A 61 10.55 51.19 11.97
CA ASP A 61 9.70 50.03 12.24
C ASP A 61 8.23 50.38 12.00
N THR A 62 7.78 50.22 10.76
CA THR A 62 6.38 49.92 10.46
C THR A 62 6.35 48.43 10.16
N ARG A 63 6.09 47.60 11.18
CA ARG A 63 5.82 46.16 11.01
C ARG A 63 4.75 46.00 9.92
N PRO A 64 5.07 45.45 8.73
CA PRO A 64 4.03 44.88 7.91
C PRO A 64 3.53 43.69 8.71
N LYS A 65 2.21 43.55 8.87
CA LYS A 65 1.63 42.28 9.30
C LYS A 65 2.22 41.22 8.36
N THR A 66 3.10 40.37 8.87
CA THR A 66 3.51 39.16 8.18
C THR A 66 2.23 38.38 7.96
N CYS A 67 1.68 38.48 6.74
CA CYS A 67 0.70 37.52 6.29
C CYS A 67 1.36 36.16 6.45
N GLU A 68 0.80 35.32 7.31
CA GLU A 68 1.14 33.91 7.38
C GLU A 68 1.09 33.39 5.94
N THR A 69 2.25 33.12 5.36
CA THR A 69 2.34 32.33 4.15
C THR A 69 1.96 30.93 4.59
N GLU A 70 0.66 30.62 4.50
CA GLU A 70 0.21 29.24 4.34
C GLU A 70 1.18 28.58 3.37
N LYS A 71 1.88 27.56 3.84
CA LYS A 71 2.96 26.89 3.10
C LYS A 71 2.37 26.29 1.83
N ARG A 72 2.39 27.05 0.74
CA ARG A 72 1.96 26.56 -0.57
C ARG A 72 2.88 25.40 -0.99
N PRO A 73 2.33 24.35 -1.60
CA PRO A 73 3.15 23.31 -2.22
C PRO A 73 4.12 23.95 -3.23
N LYS A 74 5.39 23.54 -3.21
CA LYS A 74 6.39 24.01 -4.19
C LYS A 74 5.89 23.74 -5.61
N GLY A 75 6.02 24.71 -6.51
CA GLY A 75 5.53 24.63 -7.89
C GLY A 75 4.13 25.18 -8.11
N THR A 76 3.47 25.70 -7.07
CA THR A 76 2.13 26.31 -7.15
C THR A 76 2.14 27.83 -7.00
N GLU A 77 3.33 28.44 -7.11
CA GLU A 77 3.54 29.87 -6.90
C GLU A 77 2.78 30.73 -7.93
N THR A 78 2.58 30.21 -9.14
CA THR A 78 1.88 30.88 -10.25
C THR A 78 0.36 30.71 -10.21
N LEU A 79 -0.16 29.77 -9.40
CA LEU A 79 -1.60 29.53 -9.32
C LEU A 79 -2.28 30.57 -8.41
N PRO A 80 -3.41 31.16 -8.84
CA PRO A 80 -4.23 32.04 -8.02
C PRO A 80 -4.56 31.46 -6.63
N LYS A 81 -4.62 32.35 -5.61
CA LYS A 81 -5.10 31.99 -4.27
C LYS A 81 -6.50 31.37 -4.37
N GLY A 82 -6.68 30.19 -3.80
CA GLY A 82 -7.95 29.47 -3.80
C GLY A 82 -8.10 28.39 -4.89
N ILE A 83 -7.20 28.32 -5.87
CA ILE A 83 -7.16 27.20 -6.84
C ILE A 83 -6.44 25.99 -6.24
N VAL A 84 -5.41 26.23 -5.44
CA VAL A 84 -4.63 25.19 -4.81
C VAL A 84 -5.27 24.84 -3.48
N SER A 85 -5.91 23.68 -3.40
CA SER A 85 -6.36 23.09 -2.14
C SER A 85 -5.39 21.98 -1.72
N PRO A 86 -4.86 21.99 -0.49
CA PRO A 86 -4.01 20.90 0.00
C PRO A 86 -4.79 19.60 0.19
N MET A 87 -6.12 19.66 0.25
CA MET A 87 -7.03 18.53 0.44
C MET A 87 -8.09 18.52 -0.67
N SER A 88 -8.56 17.33 -1.04
CA SER A 88 -9.67 17.16 -1.98
C SER A 88 -10.78 16.38 -1.30
N ASP A 89 -12.03 16.64 -1.67
CA ASP A 89 -13.21 15.90 -1.20
C ASP A 89 -13.80 15.00 -2.30
N MET A 90 -13.12 14.88 -3.45
CA MET A 90 -13.59 14.16 -4.64
C MET A 90 -14.99 14.57 -5.14
N GLU A 91 -15.53 15.70 -4.68
CA GLU A 91 -16.80 16.22 -5.19
C GLU A 91 -16.59 16.85 -6.56
N MET A 92 -17.43 16.48 -7.53
CA MET A 92 -17.50 17.19 -8.80
C MET A 92 -18.06 18.59 -8.55
N ARG A 93 -17.25 19.60 -8.88
CA ARG A 93 -17.62 21.01 -8.78
C ARG A 93 -17.85 21.61 -10.16
N SER A 94 -18.84 22.48 -10.28
CA SER A 94 -19.05 23.22 -11.52
C SER A 94 -17.87 24.16 -11.76
N LEU A 95 -17.36 24.20 -12.99
CA LEU A 95 -16.36 25.21 -13.39
C LEU A 95 -16.97 26.62 -13.47
N TRP A 96 -18.31 26.71 -13.49
CA TRP A 96 -19.06 27.95 -13.62
C TRP A 96 -20.29 27.93 -12.71
N GLY A 97 -20.38 28.89 -11.78
CA GLY A 97 -21.51 29.07 -10.87
C GLY A 97 -21.24 28.63 -9.42
N ASP A 98 -22.14 29.04 -8.52
CA ASP A 98 -22.09 28.64 -7.11
C ASP A 98 -22.67 27.23 -6.94
N ASP A 99 -21.79 26.28 -6.62
CA ASP A 99 -22.22 24.95 -6.20
C ASP A 99 -22.96 25.06 -4.86
N LYS A 100 -24.24 24.70 -4.84
CA LYS A 100 -24.99 24.55 -3.59
C LYS A 100 -24.30 23.45 -2.77
N LYS A 101 -23.76 23.82 -1.60
CA LYS A 101 -23.21 22.87 -0.63
C LYS A 101 -24.22 21.74 -0.43
N LYS A 102 -23.83 20.50 -0.77
CA LYS A 102 -24.62 19.31 -0.46
C LYS A 102 -24.81 19.23 1.05
N THR A 103 -26.03 18.95 1.49
CA THR A 103 -26.40 18.89 2.92
C THR A 103 -25.87 17.64 3.62
N LYS A 104 -25.53 16.58 2.88
CA LYS A 104 -24.84 15.38 3.37
C LYS A 104 -23.71 15.00 2.42
N LYS A 105 -22.49 14.99 2.96
CA LYS A 105 -21.30 14.49 2.27
C LYS A 105 -21.19 12.97 2.43
N PRO A 106 -20.80 12.23 1.38
CA PRO A 106 -20.45 10.82 1.50
C PRO A 106 -19.35 10.64 2.55
N LYS A 107 -19.36 9.51 3.27
CA LYS A 107 -18.43 9.24 4.36
C LYS A 107 -17.37 8.22 4.00
N HIS A 108 -17.59 7.45 2.94
CA HIS A 108 -16.76 6.31 2.58
C HIS A 108 -16.45 6.29 1.08
N VAL A 109 -15.40 5.59 0.68
CA VAL A 109 -15.03 5.40 -0.73
C VAL A 109 -15.08 3.92 -1.08
N LEU A 110 -15.70 3.58 -2.19
CA LEU A 110 -15.53 2.30 -2.87
C LEU A 110 -14.69 2.53 -4.13
N ALA A 111 -13.45 2.05 -4.11
CA ALA A 111 -12.53 2.06 -5.22
C ALA A 111 -12.36 0.63 -5.76
N MET A 112 -12.52 0.43 -7.06
CA MET A 112 -12.47 -0.90 -7.67
C MET A 112 -11.62 -0.91 -8.94
N ALA A 113 -10.78 -1.93 -9.09
CA ALA A 113 -10.20 -2.25 -10.40
C ALA A 113 -11.23 -2.99 -11.24
N VAL A 114 -11.55 -2.43 -12.42
CA VAL A 114 -12.64 -2.92 -13.25
C VAL A 114 -12.26 -3.08 -14.72
N GLY A 115 -12.89 -4.06 -15.35
CA GLY A 115 -12.86 -4.34 -16.78
C GLY A 115 -14.25 -4.78 -17.26
N ILE A 116 -14.48 -4.60 -18.55
CA ILE A 116 -15.79 -4.77 -19.17
C ILE A 116 -16.33 -6.20 -19.05
N LYS A 117 -15.44 -7.19 -18.96
CA LYS A 117 -15.80 -8.61 -18.82
C LYS A 117 -16.55 -8.89 -17.52
N GLN A 118 -16.27 -8.15 -16.44
CA GLN A 118 -16.92 -8.34 -15.13
C GLN A 118 -17.93 -7.25 -14.79
N LYS A 119 -18.38 -6.48 -15.78
CA LYS A 119 -19.33 -5.38 -15.62
C LYS A 119 -20.58 -5.77 -14.81
N LEU A 120 -21.12 -6.97 -15.02
CA LEU A 120 -22.28 -7.47 -14.27
C LEU A 120 -21.97 -7.78 -12.80
N SER A 121 -20.77 -8.27 -12.51
CA SER A 121 -20.29 -8.48 -11.14
C SER A 121 -20.17 -7.13 -10.43
N VAL A 122 -19.50 -6.17 -11.05
CA VAL A 122 -19.37 -4.79 -10.53
C VAL A 122 -20.73 -4.15 -10.29
N LYS A 123 -21.71 -4.33 -11.19
CA LYS A 123 -23.09 -3.86 -10.98
C LYS A 123 -23.68 -4.40 -9.68
N LYS A 124 -23.57 -5.71 -9.41
CA LYS A 124 -24.06 -6.33 -8.17
C LYS A 124 -23.34 -5.79 -6.94
N ILE A 125 -22.03 -5.60 -7.03
CA ILE A 125 -21.21 -5.02 -5.96
C ILE A 125 -21.72 -3.61 -5.64
N VAL A 126 -21.75 -2.71 -6.62
CA VAL A 126 -22.18 -1.31 -6.43
C VAL A 126 -23.58 -1.20 -5.84
N GLN A 127 -24.51 -2.10 -6.19
CA GLN A 127 -25.86 -2.14 -5.60
C GLN A 127 -25.88 -2.38 -4.09
N LYS A 128 -24.83 -2.96 -3.50
CA LYS A 128 -24.70 -3.14 -2.04
C LYS A 128 -24.23 -1.88 -1.31
N PHE A 129 -23.81 -0.84 -2.02
CA PHE A 129 -23.24 0.39 -1.45
C PHE A 129 -24.16 1.59 -1.71
N PRO A 130 -24.82 2.14 -0.66
CA PRO A 130 -25.71 3.28 -0.81
C PRO A 130 -25.00 4.53 -1.33
N SER A 131 -25.52 5.11 -2.41
CA SER A 131 -24.95 6.31 -3.04
C SER A 131 -24.89 7.57 -2.17
N THR A 132 -25.65 7.61 -1.07
CA THR A 132 -25.62 8.73 -0.12
C THR A 132 -24.39 8.70 0.78
N ASP A 133 -23.82 7.52 0.97
CA ASP A 133 -22.77 7.27 1.97
C ASP A 133 -21.43 6.95 1.31
N PHE A 134 -21.44 6.53 0.04
CA PHE A 134 -20.26 6.11 -0.71
C PHE A 134 -20.01 6.95 -1.96
N VAL A 135 -18.76 7.37 -2.14
CA VAL A 135 -18.22 7.74 -3.44
C VAL A 135 -17.75 6.49 -4.16
N LEU A 136 -18.10 6.38 -5.44
CA LEU A 136 -17.71 5.28 -6.31
C LEU A 136 -16.57 5.73 -7.22
N MET A 137 -15.45 5.02 -7.19
CA MET A 137 -14.30 5.24 -8.06
C MET A 137 -13.95 3.96 -8.79
N LEU A 138 -13.95 4.00 -10.12
CA LEU A 138 -13.70 2.85 -10.98
C LEU A 138 -12.38 3.04 -11.74
N PHE A 139 -11.49 2.07 -11.57
CA PHE A 139 -10.18 2.01 -12.21
C PHE A 139 -10.24 1.07 -13.42
N HIS A 140 -10.47 1.63 -14.59
CA HIS A 140 -10.59 0.92 -15.86
C HIS A 140 -9.21 0.54 -16.37
N TYR A 141 -8.82 -0.71 -16.13
CA TYR A 141 -7.52 -1.22 -16.59
C TYR A 141 -7.54 -1.65 -18.06
N ASP A 142 -8.71 -1.75 -18.68
CA ASP A 142 -8.91 -2.17 -20.07
C ASP A 142 -9.10 -1.00 -21.05
N GLY A 143 -9.23 0.23 -20.54
CA GLY A 143 -9.46 1.41 -21.36
C GLY A 143 -10.92 1.67 -21.74
N ILE A 144 -11.86 0.79 -21.38
CA ILE A 144 -13.23 0.81 -21.89
C ILE A 144 -14.15 1.51 -20.91
N ILE A 145 -14.38 2.82 -21.12
CA ILE A 145 -15.31 3.61 -20.28
C ILE A 145 -16.71 3.70 -20.91
N ASP A 146 -16.80 3.90 -22.22
CA ASP A 146 -18.07 4.24 -22.88
C ASP A 146 -19.14 3.16 -22.76
N GLU A 147 -18.73 1.89 -22.69
CA GLU A 147 -19.66 0.79 -22.49
C GLU A 147 -20.30 0.80 -21.10
N TRP A 148 -19.81 1.56 -20.13
CA TRP A 148 -20.41 1.66 -18.79
C TRP A 148 -21.54 2.69 -18.69
N ARG A 149 -21.82 3.45 -19.76
CA ARG A 149 -22.82 4.54 -19.78
C ARG A 149 -24.27 4.07 -19.54
N ASP A 150 -24.56 2.81 -19.78
CA ASP A 150 -25.85 2.15 -19.50
C ASP A 150 -26.07 1.87 -18.00
N MET A 151 -25.04 2.02 -17.15
CA MET A 151 -25.18 1.86 -15.71
C MET A 151 -25.83 3.10 -15.08
N GLU A 152 -26.88 2.92 -14.29
CA GLU A 152 -27.63 4.00 -13.63
C GLU A 152 -26.76 4.92 -12.76
N TRP A 153 -25.63 4.41 -12.25
CA TRP A 153 -24.70 5.12 -11.40
C TRP A 153 -23.49 5.70 -12.15
N HIS A 154 -23.37 5.49 -13.47
CA HIS A 154 -22.24 5.95 -14.30
C HIS A 154 -21.92 7.43 -14.08
N HIS A 155 -22.94 8.29 -14.19
CA HIS A 155 -22.76 9.75 -14.05
C HIS A 155 -22.33 10.21 -12.64
N ARG A 156 -22.42 9.34 -11.64
CA ARG A 156 -22.01 9.61 -10.25
C ARG A 156 -20.67 8.98 -9.90
N ALA A 157 -20.18 8.04 -10.71
CA ALA A 157 -18.93 7.38 -10.49
C ALA A 157 -17.77 8.22 -11.05
N ILE A 158 -16.63 8.16 -10.38
CA ILE A 158 -15.38 8.72 -10.88
C ILE A 158 -14.70 7.62 -11.71
N HIS A 159 -14.63 7.83 -13.02
CA HIS A 159 -13.97 6.90 -13.94
C HIS A 159 -12.53 7.35 -14.15
N VAL A 160 -11.58 6.46 -13.84
CA VAL A 160 -10.15 6.66 -14.11
C VAL A 160 -9.69 5.51 -15.00
N SER A 161 -9.05 5.82 -16.13
CA SER A 161 -8.63 4.80 -17.10
C SER A 161 -7.14 4.87 -17.36
N ALA A 162 -6.48 3.72 -17.27
CA ALA A 162 -5.09 3.52 -17.65
C ALA A 162 -4.89 2.05 -18.05
N ILE A 163 -4.59 1.82 -19.32
CA ILE A 163 -4.53 0.48 -19.90
C ILE A 163 -3.40 -0.33 -19.26
N ASN A 164 -3.69 -1.59 -18.93
CA ASN A 164 -2.76 -2.57 -18.36
C ASN A 164 -2.12 -2.15 -17.04
N GLN A 165 -2.82 -1.33 -16.24
CA GLN A 165 -2.38 -0.95 -14.90
C GLN A 165 -3.11 -1.75 -13.82
N THR A 166 -2.42 -2.02 -12.71
CA THR A 166 -2.96 -2.83 -11.61
C THR A 166 -3.72 -1.97 -10.60
N LYS A 167 -4.60 -2.60 -9.81
CA LYS A 167 -5.37 -1.93 -8.74
C LYS A 167 -4.51 -1.01 -7.87
N TRP A 168 -3.33 -1.49 -7.48
CA TRP A 168 -2.41 -0.77 -6.60
C TRP A 168 -1.70 0.38 -7.30
N TRP A 169 -1.46 0.28 -8.61
CA TRP A 169 -0.94 1.39 -9.40
C TRP A 169 -1.91 2.58 -9.42
N PHE A 170 -3.22 2.30 -9.58
CA PHE A 170 -4.27 3.31 -9.50
C PHE A 170 -4.41 3.87 -8.09
N ALA A 171 -4.52 2.99 -7.09
CA ALA A 171 -4.67 3.40 -5.70
C ALA A 171 -3.52 4.33 -5.25
N LYS A 172 -2.27 4.02 -5.67
CA LYS A 172 -1.11 4.88 -5.38
C LYS A 172 -1.26 6.30 -5.95
N ARG A 173 -1.87 6.45 -7.14
CA ARG A 173 -1.95 7.73 -7.87
C ARG A 173 -3.20 8.54 -7.54
N PHE A 174 -4.32 7.89 -7.28
CA PHE A 174 -5.63 8.54 -7.20
C PHE A 174 -6.24 8.52 -5.79
N LEU A 175 -5.71 7.72 -4.86
CA LEU A 175 -6.16 7.66 -3.47
C LEU A 175 -5.10 8.23 -2.51
N HIS A 176 -4.50 9.37 -2.85
CA HIS A 176 -3.54 10.04 -1.97
C HIS A 176 -4.20 10.35 -0.60
N PRO A 177 -3.51 10.21 0.55
CA PRO A 177 -4.12 10.38 1.87
C PRO A 177 -4.80 11.72 2.08
N ASP A 178 -4.29 12.79 1.47
CA ASP A 178 -4.89 14.13 1.56
C ASP A 178 -6.13 14.29 0.64
N ILE A 179 -6.26 13.47 -0.41
CA ILE A 179 -7.44 13.40 -1.29
C ILE A 179 -8.57 12.60 -0.66
N VAL A 180 -8.23 11.52 0.07
CA VAL A 180 -9.24 10.69 0.74
C VAL A 180 -9.41 11.06 2.21
N SER A 181 -8.90 12.22 2.62
CA SER A 181 -8.86 12.64 4.02
C SER A 181 -10.25 12.94 4.60
N GLU A 182 -11.26 13.23 3.81
CA GLU A 182 -12.63 13.44 4.30
C GLU A 182 -13.42 12.14 4.54
N TYR A 183 -12.86 10.99 4.17
CA TYR A 183 -13.54 9.69 4.23
C TYR A 183 -13.07 8.85 5.42
N ASP A 184 -14.00 8.23 6.13
CA ASP A 184 -13.71 7.39 7.30
C ASP A 184 -13.11 6.04 6.91
N TYR A 185 -13.61 5.45 5.82
CA TYR A 185 -13.24 4.12 5.34
C TYR A 185 -13.05 4.09 3.82
N ILE A 186 -12.02 3.36 3.38
CA ILE A 186 -11.65 3.14 1.99
C ILE A 186 -11.74 1.66 1.68
N PHE A 187 -12.69 1.28 0.82
CA PHE A 187 -12.85 -0.07 0.27
C PHE A 187 -12.05 -0.13 -1.03
N LEU A 188 -11.08 -1.04 -1.12
CA LEU A 188 -10.24 -1.19 -2.31
C LEU A 188 -10.40 -2.61 -2.89
N TRP A 189 -11.48 -2.82 -3.63
CA TRP A 189 -11.96 -4.16 -4.00
C TRP A 189 -11.60 -4.56 -5.43
N ASP A 190 -11.48 -5.86 -5.64
CA ASP A 190 -11.46 -6.48 -6.97
C ASP A 190 -12.88 -6.65 -7.50
N GLU A 191 -13.00 -6.92 -8.80
CA GLU A 191 -14.30 -7.01 -9.50
C GLU A 191 -14.92 -8.42 -9.52
N ASP A 192 -14.15 -9.46 -9.21
CA ASP A 192 -14.54 -10.86 -9.29
C ASP A 192 -15.07 -11.39 -7.94
N LEU A 193 -15.91 -10.57 -7.30
CA LEU A 193 -16.50 -10.85 -6.00
C LEU A 193 -18.02 -11.06 -6.06
N GLY A 194 -18.49 -12.18 -5.52
CA GLY A 194 -19.91 -12.44 -5.28
C GLY A 194 -20.36 -11.86 -3.94
N VAL A 195 -21.37 -11.00 -3.95
CA VAL A 195 -21.78 -10.20 -2.78
C VAL A 195 -23.20 -10.50 -2.28
N ASP A 196 -23.76 -11.65 -2.63
CA ASP A 196 -25.15 -11.98 -2.31
C ASP A 196 -25.42 -11.91 -0.79
N ASN A 197 -24.48 -12.39 0.02
CA ASN A 197 -24.55 -12.44 1.48
C ASN A 197 -23.91 -11.22 2.20
N PHE A 198 -23.58 -10.17 1.45
CA PHE A 198 -22.94 -8.96 1.99
C PHE A 198 -23.89 -7.76 1.99
N HIS A 199 -23.81 -6.96 3.06
CA HIS A 199 -24.49 -5.69 3.21
C HIS A 199 -23.55 -4.63 3.81
N ALA A 200 -23.18 -3.61 3.02
CA ALA A 200 -22.19 -2.61 3.40
C ALA A 200 -22.48 -1.89 4.74
N GLY A 201 -23.75 -1.52 4.99
CA GLY A 201 -24.14 -0.87 6.23
C GLY A 201 -23.94 -1.73 7.49
N ARG A 202 -24.22 -3.04 7.41
CA ARG A 202 -24.04 -3.97 8.54
C ARG A 202 -22.55 -4.23 8.74
N TYR A 203 -21.80 -4.43 7.65
CA TYR A 203 -20.35 -4.54 7.69
C TYR A 203 -19.70 -3.33 8.37
N LEU A 204 -20.04 -2.12 7.93
CA LEU A 204 -19.56 -0.87 8.52
C LEU A 204 -19.89 -0.76 10.02
N SER A 205 -21.08 -1.20 10.44
CA SER A 205 -21.45 -1.19 11.86
C SER A 205 -20.54 -2.09 12.69
N ILE A 206 -20.21 -3.27 12.17
CA ILE A 206 -19.36 -4.25 12.84
C ILE A 206 -17.94 -3.72 12.95
N ILE A 207 -17.32 -3.26 11.86
CA ILE A 207 -15.93 -2.81 11.90
C ILE A 207 -15.74 -1.58 12.80
N LYS A 208 -16.76 -0.71 12.91
CA LYS A 208 -16.75 0.45 13.81
C LYS A 208 -16.84 0.03 15.28
N GLU A 209 -17.77 -0.87 15.60
CA GLU A 209 -17.96 -1.39 16.95
C GLU A 209 -16.73 -2.18 17.43
N GLU A 210 -16.14 -2.97 16.54
CA GLU A 210 -14.96 -3.80 16.80
C GLU A 210 -13.64 -3.02 16.75
N GLY A 211 -13.67 -1.73 16.39
CA GLY A 211 -12.49 -0.87 16.30
C GLY A 211 -11.44 -1.37 15.30
N LEU A 212 -11.86 -1.91 14.15
CA LEU A 212 -10.94 -2.42 13.14
C LEU A 212 -10.38 -1.30 12.26
N ASP A 213 -9.06 -1.25 12.18
CA ASP A 213 -8.33 -0.36 11.27
C ASP A 213 -8.20 -0.93 9.87
N ILE A 214 -8.05 -2.25 9.78
CA ILE A 214 -7.95 -2.97 8.51
C ILE A 214 -8.84 -4.19 8.62
N SER A 215 -9.70 -4.40 7.63
CA SER A 215 -10.66 -5.49 7.68
C SER A 215 -10.98 -6.01 6.29
N GLN A 216 -11.60 -7.17 6.22
CA GLN A 216 -12.29 -7.61 5.02
C GLN A 216 -13.50 -8.48 5.38
N PRO A 217 -14.47 -8.62 4.46
CA PRO A 217 -15.48 -9.67 4.53
C PRO A 217 -14.83 -11.06 4.55
N ALA A 218 -15.47 -12.01 5.22
CA ALA A 218 -15.02 -13.39 5.14
C ALA A 218 -15.30 -14.01 3.77
N LEU A 219 -14.49 -15.00 3.37
CA LEU A 219 -14.70 -15.81 2.17
C LEU A 219 -15.56 -17.03 2.47
N ASP A 220 -16.59 -17.24 1.66
CA ASP A 220 -17.37 -18.47 1.72
C ASP A 220 -16.49 -19.69 1.35
N PRO A 221 -16.31 -20.67 2.24
CA PRO A 221 -15.40 -21.80 2.01
C PRO A 221 -15.84 -22.76 0.91
N GLU A 222 -17.13 -22.79 0.56
CA GLU A 222 -17.68 -23.77 -0.39
C GLU A 222 -17.67 -23.24 -1.81
N SER A 223 -17.70 -21.91 -1.98
CA SER A 223 -17.86 -21.26 -3.27
C SER A 223 -16.70 -20.36 -3.68
N SER A 224 -15.76 -20.05 -2.78
CA SER A 224 -14.62 -19.16 -3.07
C SER A 224 -13.36 -19.91 -3.45
N GLU A 225 -12.56 -19.31 -4.32
CA GLU A 225 -11.13 -19.61 -4.44
C GLU A 225 -10.37 -19.02 -3.24
N VAL A 226 -10.12 -19.85 -2.23
CA VAL A 226 -9.47 -19.43 -0.97
C VAL A 226 -7.97 -19.70 -1.02
N HIS A 227 -7.16 -18.63 -0.97
CA HIS A 227 -5.70 -18.73 -0.89
C HIS A 227 -5.16 -18.71 0.54
N HIS A 228 -5.84 -18.02 1.46
CA HIS A 228 -5.39 -17.84 2.83
C HIS A 228 -6.43 -18.33 3.84
N HIS A 229 -6.11 -19.35 4.63
CA HIS A 229 -7.09 -19.94 5.56
C HIS A 229 -7.62 -18.99 6.64
N LEU A 230 -6.92 -17.90 6.94
CA LEU A 230 -7.44 -16.86 7.85
C LEU A 230 -8.62 -16.13 7.24
N THR A 231 -8.74 -16.00 5.91
CA THR A 231 -9.84 -15.26 5.29
C THR A 231 -11.12 -16.08 5.19
N THR A 232 -11.05 -17.38 5.49
CA THR A 232 -12.18 -18.31 5.42
C THR A 232 -13.21 -18.02 6.51
N ARG A 233 -14.48 -17.95 6.11
CA ARG A 233 -15.60 -17.73 7.02
C ARG A 233 -15.71 -18.81 8.10
N LYS A 234 -15.86 -18.37 9.34
CA LYS A 234 -16.26 -19.20 10.48
C LYS A 234 -17.77 -19.11 10.70
N ARG A 235 -18.46 -20.21 10.45
CA ARG A 235 -19.91 -20.31 10.71
C ARG A 235 -20.21 -20.10 12.19
N GLY A 236 -21.28 -19.37 12.49
CA GLY A 236 -21.70 -19.05 13.86
C GLY A 236 -20.85 -17.98 14.56
N SER A 237 -19.84 -17.43 13.88
CA SER A 237 -19.04 -16.29 14.35
C SER A 237 -19.55 -15.00 13.71
N ARG A 238 -19.40 -13.87 14.42
CA ARG A 238 -19.62 -12.53 13.87
C ARG A 238 -18.36 -12.00 13.18
N ILE A 239 -17.20 -12.26 13.78
CA ILE A 239 -15.88 -11.79 13.40
C ILE A 239 -14.83 -12.77 13.93
N HIS A 240 -13.71 -12.93 13.21
CA HIS A 240 -12.53 -13.55 13.76
C HIS A 240 -11.25 -12.84 13.33
N ARG A 241 -10.20 -13.00 14.13
CA ARG A 241 -8.89 -12.35 13.93
C ARG A 241 -7.72 -13.33 13.93
N LYS A 242 -8.00 -14.60 14.21
CA LYS A 242 -7.00 -15.68 14.36
C LYS A 242 -7.54 -17.00 13.82
N VAL A 243 -6.67 -17.84 13.28
CA VAL A 243 -6.97 -19.22 12.89
C VAL A 243 -6.12 -20.20 13.70
N PHE A 244 -6.66 -21.38 14.01
CA PHE A 244 -6.00 -22.41 14.81
C PHE A 244 -5.80 -23.67 13.97
N ARG A 245 -4.84 -23.63 13.05
CA ARG A 245 -4.54 -24.71 12.08
C ARG A 245 -3.07 -24.68 11.68
N ILE A 246 -2.62 -25.71 10.98
CA ILE A 246 -1.30 -25.74 10.34
C ILE A 246 -1.45 -25.14 8.93
N ILE A 247 -0.67 -24.11 8.63
CA ILE A 247 -0.61 -23.45 7.33
C ILE A 247 0.82 -23.64 6.78
N GLY A 248 0.98 -24.51 5.77
CA GLY A 248 2.30 -24.91 5.30
C GLY A 248 3.13 -25.54 6.43
N GLN A 249 4.25 -24.91 6.78
CA GLN A 249 5.12 -25.32 7.91
C GLN A 249 4.80 -24.60 9.23
N THR A 250 3.91 -23.61 9.20
CA THR A 250 3.58 -22.78 10.37
C THR A 250 2.39 -23.35 11.11
N ARG A 251 2.56 -23.63 12.41
CA ARG A 251 1.45 -23.99 13.30
C ARG A 251 0.86 -22.72 13.92
N CYS A 252 -0.40 -22.43 13.62
CA CYS A 252 -1.12 -21.33 14.24
C CYS A 252 -1.78 -21.79 15.56
N ASP A 253 -1.43 -21.10 16.63
CA ASP A 253 -1.86 -21.36 18.00
C ASP A 253 -2.17 -20.06 18.75
N GLU A 254 -2.44 -20.15 20.05
CA GLU A 254 -2.77 -18.98 20.87
C GLU A 254 -1.64 -17.94 20.92
N ASN A 255 -0.38 -18.38 20.84
CA ASN A 255 0.79 -17.52 20.92
C ASN A 255 1.17 -16.87 19.57
N SER A 256 0.45 -17.22 18.50
CA SER A 256 0.69 -16.68 17.18
C SER A 256 0.24 -15.22 17.07
N THR A 257 1.17 -14.32 16.75
CA THR A 257 0.95 -12.86 16.72
C THR A 257 1.17 -12.22 15.35
N ARG A 258 1.44 -13.03 14.32
CA ARG A 258 1.79 -12.55 12.97
C ARG A 258 1.02 -13.30 11.88
N PRO A 259 0.99 -12.73 10.66
CA PRO A 259 0.55 -13.44 9.47
C PRO A 259 1.35 -14.75 9.27
N PRO A 260 0.75 -15.81 8.71
CA PRO A 260 -0.63 -15.88 8.20
C PRO A 260 -1.69 -16.21 9.29
N CYS A 261 -1.30 -16.30 10.56
CA CYS A 261 -2.18 -16.79 11.62
C CYS A 261 -3.15 -15.73 12.17
N THR A 262 -2.74 -14.46 12.16
CA THR A 262 -3.50 -13.28 12.64
C THR A 262 -2.95 -12.02 11.98
N GLY A 263 -3.63 -10.88 12.13
CA GLY A 263 -3.13 -9.59 11.64
C GLY A 263 -3.04 -9.51 10.12
N PHE A 264 -3.88 -10.25 9.39
CA PHE A 264 -3.81 -10.38 7.94
C PHE A 264 -5.20 -10.22 7.32
N VAL A 265 -5.24 -9.49 6.20
CA VAL A 265 -6.34 -9.45 5.25
C VAL A 265 -5.74 -9.65 3.86
N GLU A 266 -6.48 -10.29 2.99
CA GLU A 266 -6.08 -10.55 1.62
C GLU A 266 -6.36 -9.33 0.74
N MET A 267 -5.59 -9.23 -0.33
CA MET A 267 -5.56 -8.05 -1.18
C MET A 267 -6.82 -7.82 -2.00
N MET A 268 -7.70 -8.82 -2.14
CA MET A 268 -8.87 -8.75 -3.04
C MET A 268 -10.01 -7.87 -2.52
N ALA A 269 -10.33 -7.90 -1.22
CA ALA A 269 -11.40 -7.06 -0.64
C ALA A 269 -11.02 -6.34 0.67
N PRO A 270 -9.84 -5.71 0.77
CA PRO A 270 -9.45 -4.99 1.96
C PRO A 270 -10.29 -3.71 2.13
N VAL A 271 -10.51 -3.37 3.39
CA VAL A 271 -11.15 -2.14 3.84
C VAL A 271 -10.23 -1.50 4.88
N PHE A 272 -9.86 -0.25 4.63
CA PHE A 272 -8.95 0.51 5.47
C PHE A 272 -9.70 1.64 6.17
N SER A 273 -9.39 1.90 7.43
CA SER A 273 -9.67 3.18 8.06
C SER A 273 -8.83 4.28 7.40
N LYS A 274 -9.25 5.53 7.56
CA LYS A 274 -8.44 6.69 7.15
C LYS A 274 -7.00 6.64 7.67
N ALA A 275 -6.83 6.25 8.94
CA ALA A 275 -5.53 6.22 9.61
C ALA A 275 -4.63 5.12 9.02
N SER A 276 -5.15 3.90 8.84
CA SER A 276 -4.39 2.80 8.28
C SER A 276 -4.07 3.03 6.81
N TRP A 277 -5.01 3.58 6.02
CA TRP A 277 -4.76 3.92 4.64
C TRP A 277 -3.63 4.92 4.46
N ARG A 278 -3.51 5.95 5.32
CA ARG A 278 -2.39 6.89 5.27
C ARG A 278 -1.05 6.18 5.37
N CYS A 279 -0.91 5.21 6.28
CA CYS A 279 0.29 4.39 6.38
C CYS A 279 0.46 3.47 5.16
N THR A 280 -0.59 2.74 4.77
CA THR A 280 -0.55 1.79 3.65
C THR A 280 -0.17 2.48 2.35
N TRP A 281 -0.68 3.69 2.11
CA TRP A 281 -0.34 4.46 0.92
C TRP A 281 1.16 4.78 0.83
N HIS A 282 1.82 5.09 1.95
CA HIS A 282 3.27 5.33 1.97
C HIS A 282 4.08 4.03 1.84
N MET A 283 3.50 2.90 2.23
CA MET A 283 4.10 1.58 2.04
C MET A 283 4.09 1.13 0.58
N ILE A 284 3.04 1.49 -0.18
CA ILE A 284 2.97 1.19 -1.61
C ILE A 284 4.04 2.00 -2.37
N GLN A 285 4.92 1.29 -3.06
CA GLN A 285 5.96 1.90 -3.89
C GLN A 285 5.37 2.43 -5.22
N ASN A 286 5.97 3.49 -5.78
CA ASN A 286 5.47 4.11 -7.02
C ASN A 286 5.62 3.22 -8.26
N ASP A 287 6.61 2.33 -8.23
CA ASP A 287 6.98 1.34 -9.23
C ASP A 287 6.37 -0.04 -8.95
N LEU A 288 5.49 -0.16 -7.95
CA LEU A 288 4.84 -1.43 -7.62
C LEU A 288 3.97 -1.89 -8.80
N VAL A 289 4.49 -2.85 -9.56
CA VAL A 289 3.81 -3.41 -10.73
C VAL A 289 2.70 -4.37 -10.29
N HIS A 290 2.89 -5.13 -9.21
CA HIS A 290 1.88 -6.01 -8.64
C HIS A 290 1.88 -5.98 -7.10
N GLY A 291 0.71 -6.12 -6.48
CA GLY A 291 0.55 -6.04 -5.02
C GLY A 291 0.92 -7.30 -4.23
N TRP A 292 1.31 -8.40 -4.88
CA TRP A 292 1.59 -9.67 -4.20
C TRP A 292 2.58 -9.52 -3.03
N GLY A 293 2.18 -10.01 -1.86
CA GLY A 293 2.98 -9.95 -0.63
C GLY A 293 2.75 -8.68 0.21
N LEU A 294 2.05 -7.66 -0.31
CA LEU A 294 1.74 -6.46 0.47
C LEU A 294 0.77 -6.76 1.62
N ASP A 295 -0.14 -7.72 1.45
CA ASP A 295 -1.03 -8.28 2.47
C ASP A 295 -0.30 -8.72 3.76
N PHE A 296 0.90 -9.28 3.63
CA PHE A 296 1.74 -9.62 4.78
C PHE A 296 2.33 -8.41 5.50
N GLN A 297 2.31 -7.24 4.88
CA GLN A 297 2.83 -5.98 5.42
C GLN A 297 1.74 -5.03 5.91
N LEU A 298 0.48 -5.18 5.44
CA LEU A 298 -0.64 -4.32 5.84
C LEU A 298 -0.82 -4.26 7.37
N GLY A 299 -0.48 -5.37 8.07
CA GLY A 299 -0.38 -5.48 9.52
C GLY A 299 0.27 -4.28 10.23
N TYR A 300 1.38 -3.79 9.67
CA TYR A 300 2.15 -2.67 10.24
C TYR A 300 1.44 -1.32 10.21
N CYS A 301 0.37 -1.20 9.42
CA CYS A 301 -0.41 0.02 9.31
C CYS A 301 -1.67 0.05 10.17
N ALA A 302 -1.95 -1.03 10.92
CA ALA A 302 -2.96 -0.98 11.95
C ALA A 302 -2.49 -0.14 13.14
N GLN A 303 -3.41 0.57 13.79
CA GLN A 303 -3.08 1.31 15.00
C GLN A 303 -3.02 0.33 16.17
N GLY A 304 -1.90 0.35 16.90
CA GLY A 304 -1.69 -0.50 18.07
C GLY A 304 -1.47 -1.98 17.72
N ASP A 305 -2.19 -2.87 18.41
CA ASP A 305 -2.00 -4.32 18.32
C ASP A 305 -2.75 -4.91 17.12
N GLN A 306 -2.01 -5.25 16.05
CA GLN A 306 -2.56 -5.82 14.82
C GLN A 306 -3.38 -7.10 15.03
N THR A 307 -3.18 -7.82 16.14
CA THR A 307 -3.98 -9.02 16.46
C THR A 307 -5.41 -8.69 16.87
N LYS A 308 -5.68 -7.41 17.19
CA LYS A 308 -6.98 -6.88 17.63
C LYS A 308 -7.57 -5.89 16.63
N SER A 309 -6.76 -5.01 16.04
CA SER A 309 -7.23 -3.98 15.11
C SER A 309 -7.35 -4.46 13.66
N ILE A 310 -7.00 -5.73 13.37
CA ILE A 310 -7.24 -6.36 12.08
C ILE A 310 -8.18 -7.56 12.24
N GLY A 311 -9.17 -7.68 11.37
CA GLY A 311 -10.15 -8.77 11.47
C GLY A 311 -10.95 -9.08 10.21
N ILE A 312 -11.52 -10.28 10.21
CA ILE A 312 -12.34 -10.84 9.15
C ILE A 312 -13.80 -10.90 9.63
N VAL A 313 -14.70 -10.25 8.90
CA VAL A 313 -16.12 -10.17 9.29
C VAL A 313 -16.88 -11.39 8.75
N ASP A 314 -17.20 -12.35 9.63
CA ASP A 314 -17.85 -13.63 9.27
C ASP A 314 -19.33 -13.52 8.94
N SER A 315 -20.00 -12.55 9.57
CA SER A 315 -21.44 -12.33 9.43
C SER A 315 -21.82 -11.64 8.12
N GLU A 316 -20.87 -10.95 7.49
CA GLU A 316 -21.00 -10.30 6.19
C GLU A 316 -19.91 -10.85 5.28
N TYR A 317 -20.26 -11.87 4.51
CA TYR A 317 -19.29 -12.66 3.75
C TYR A 317 -19.55 -12.58 2.24
N ILE A 318 -18.51 -12.85 1.48
CA ILE A 318 -18.47 -12.76 0.02
C ILE A 318 -17.91 -14.05 -0.59
N VAL A 319 -18.05 -14.16 -1.90
CA VAL A 319 -17.46 -15.22 -2.72
C VAL A 319 -16.34 -14.62 -3.54
N HIS A 320 -15.17 -15.26 -3.58
CA HIS A 320 -14.08 -14.88 -4.48
C HIS A 320 -14.03 -15.85 -5.66
N TYR A 321 -14.26 -15.36 -6.88
CA TYR A 321 -14.33 -16.24 -8.05
C TYR A 321 -12.96 -16.60 -8.62
N GLY A 322 -11.89 -15.86 -8.30
CA GLY A 322 -10.53 -16.15 -8.76
C GLY A 322 -10.38 -16.06 -10.29
N LEU A 323 -11.01 -15.04 -10.88
CA LEU A 323 -11.03 -14.83 -12.33
C LEU A 323 -9.78 -14.06 -12.75
N PRO A 324 -9.10 -14.45 -13.85
CA PRO A 324 -7.96 -13.70 -14.35
C PRO A 324 -8.43 -12.36 -14.95
N THR A 325 -8.13 -11.27 -14.27
CA THR A 325 -8.59 -9.91 -14.65
C THR A 325 -7.54 -9.10 -15.42
N LEU A 326 -6.23 -9.38 -15.26
CA LEU A 326 -5.14 -8.70 -15.97
C LEU A 326 -4.37 -9.64 -16.90
N GLY A 327 -4.42 -9.37 -18.21
CA GLY A 327 -3.53 -9.95 -19.22
C GLY A 327 -3.78 -11.40 -19.65
N GLY A 328 -4.67 -12.15 -18.99
CA GLY A 328 -4.99 -13.53 -19.36
C GLY A 328 -6.14 -13.62 -20.38
N SER A 329 -5.93 -14.39 -21.43
CA SER A 329 -7.05 -14.89 -22.23
C SER A 329 -7.77 -15.99 -21.43
N ALA A 330 -9.11 -16.09 -21.55
CA ALA A 330 -9.90 -17.06 -20.79
C ALA A 330 -9.51 -18.54 -21.06
N SER A 331 -8.68 -18.83 -22.07
CA SER A 331 -8.24 -20.19 -22.40
C SER A 331 -7.02 -20.68 -21.64
N GLU A 332 -6.33 -19.84 -20.85
CA GLU A 332 -5.07 -20.26 -20.19
C GLU A 332 -5.27 -21.12 -18.93
N LYS A 333 -6.41 -21.00 -18.22
CA LYS A 333 -6.70 -21.83 -17.02
C LYS A 333 -7.01 -23.30 -17.39
N ALA A 334 -7.27 -23.61 -18.66
CA ALA A 334 -7.48 -24.99 -19.14
C ALA A 334 -6.17 -25.76 -19.44
N GLN A 335 -5.03 -25.07 -19.50
CA GLN A 335 -3.73 -25.68 -19.80
C GLN A 335 -2.73 -25.62 -18.64
N SER A 336 -2.93 -24.74 -17.65
CA SER A 336 -2.00 -24.60 -16.52
C SER A 336 -2.13 -25.69 -15.45
N SER A 337 -3.13 -26.58 -15.55
CA SER A 337 -3.26 -27.72 -14.62
C SER A 337 -2.35 -28.91 -14.96
N SER A 338 -1.58 -28.86 -16.05
CA SER A 338 -0.75 -30.00 -16.48
C SER A 338 0.76 -29.80 -16.52
N ASP A 339 1.32 -28.60 -16.27
CA ASP A 339 2.78 -28.44 -16.31
C ASP A 339 3.32 -27.57 -15.16
N GLN A 340 3.56 -28.22 -14.00
CA GLN A 340 4.57 -27.76 -13.06
C GLN A 340 5.95 -28.21 -13.55
N SER A 341 6.67 -27.35 -14.27
CA SER A 341 8.12 -27.47 -14.36
C SER A 341 8.80 -26.11 -14.33
N ALA A 342 9.90 -26.04 -13.59
CA ALA A 342 10.56 -24.84 -13.13
C ALA A 342 11.14 -23.99 -14.27
N GLY A 343 10.54 -22.81 -14.51
CA GLY A 343 11.07 -21.78 -15.40
C GLY A 343 11.72 -20.63 -14.62
N ARG A 344 13.05 -20.62 -14.58
CA ARG A 344 13.87 -19.54 -14.00
C ARG A 344 13.72 -18.27 -14.86
N LEU A 345 12.84 -17.34 -14.46
CA LEU A 345 12.65 -16.08 -15.18
C LEU A 345 13.81 -15.11 -14.88
N SER A 346 14.50 -14.71 -15.94
CA SER A 346 15.61 -13.78 -15.93
C SER A 346 15.12 -12.34 -15.73
N VAL A 347 15.63 -11.68 -14.69
CA VAL A 347 15.33 -10.26 -14.39
C VAL A 347 16.10 -9.38 -15.37
N LYS A 348 15.40 -8.71 -16.28
CA LYS A 348 15.96 -7.59 -17.06
C LYS A 348 15.63 -6.28 -16.34
N LYS A 349 16.69 -5.61 -15.87
CA LYS A 349 16.65 -4.31 -15.19
C LYS A 349 16.49 -3.21 -16.25
N MET A 350 15.42 -2.41 -16.15
CA MET A 350 15.29 -1.17 -16.92
C MET A 350 15.60 0.00 -15.98
N VAL A 351 16.67 0.72 -16.30
CA VAL A 351 17.04 1.98 -15.64
C VAL A 351 16.29 3.09 -16.39
N ILE A 352 15.58 3.95 -15.67
CA ILE A 352 14.98 5.17 -16.20
C ILE A 352 15.67 6.32 -15.46
N CYS A 353 16.29 7.23 -16.23
CA CYS A 353 16.95 8.44 -15.73
C CYS A 353 15.98 9.41 -15.07
#